data_AF-A0A1G3R9V0-F1
#
_entry.id   AF-A0A1G3R9V0-F1
#
_cell.length_a   1.000
_cell.length_b   1.000
_cell.length_c   1.000
_cell.angle_alpha   90.00
_cell.angle_beta   90.00
_cell.angle_gamma   90.00
#
_symmetry.space_group_name_H-M   'P 1'
#
loop_
_entity.id
_entity.type
_entity.pdbx_description
1 polymer ?
#
loop_
_entity_poly.entity_id
_entity_poly.type
_entity_poly.pdbx_seq_one_letter_code
_entity_poly.pdbx_strand_id
1 'polypeptide(L)'
;MNQVPDETGFFRRLLARPLWLAGLALELGAGTVFFLLAQVRLGPALVPGLMATGLITLAVGSAWIVHEAPGFGELLGIGLLIASAVLLGGSRLAIDLASFDILDRGFLARAAAFSAAVTVLCFALRLRAGARRGVPAALGSGLLYVLSNFWVGPFTGAVLRLFRGELGLPVWGMFAFGSAVLVLTNLFGIAGLQQAFRVSRAAVAVPLQSLPTQLAPGLVYLLVFRLSPPSRGSLWLFALGAGLILASSFLITRREPDGEQTA
;
A
#
# COMPACT_ATOMS: atom_id res chain seq x y z
N MET A 1 13.36 -32.26 -9.14
CA MET A 1 13.51 -31.02 -9.94
C MET A 1 12.12 -30.44 -10.11
N ASN A 2 11.67 -29.59 -9.17
CA ASN A 2 10.34 -28.98 -9.25
C ASN A 2 10.34 -27.97 -10.40
N GLN A 3 9.55 -28.26 -11.43
CA GLN A 3 9.35 -27.37 -12.57
C GLN A 3 8.80 -26.05 -12.04
N VAL A 4 9.54 -24.96 -12.22
CA VAL A 4 9.02 -23.61 -11.99
C VAL A 4 7.85 -23.44 -12.97
N PRO A 5 6.60 -23.24 -12.50
CA PRO A 5 5.47 -23.15 -13.39
C PRO A 5 5.66 -21.97 -14.34
N ASP A 6 5.56 -22.24 -15.63
CA ASP A 6 5.72 -21.30 -16.74
C ASP A 6 4.92 -20.01 -16.50
N GLU A 7 5.64 -18.93 -16.15
CA GLU A 7 5.07 -17.64 -15.76
C GLU A 7 4.24 -17.03 -16.90
N THR A 8 4.68 -17.26 -18.14
CA THR A 8 4.02 -16.74 -19.34
C THR A 8 2.66 -17.40 -19.55
N GLY A 9 2.56 -18.70 -19.27
CA GLY A 9 1.30 -19.45 -19.34
C GLY A 9 0.27 -19.06 -18.27
N PHE A 10 0.70 -18.54 -17.13
CA PHE A 10 -0.22 -18.11 -16.06
C PHE A 10 -0.92 -16.79 -16.39
N PHE A 11 -0.16 -15.74 -16.76
CA PHE A 11 -0.76 -14.44 -17.11
C PHE A 11 -1.70 -14.54 -18.31
N ARG A 12 -1.32 -15.35 -19.31
CA ARG A 12 -2.19 -15.62 -20.46
C ARG A 12 -3.52 -16.27 -20.05
N ARG A 13 -3.50 -17.18 -19.07
CA ARG A 13 -4.72 -17.82 -18.54
C ARG A 13 -5.57 -16.86 -17.72
N LEU A 14 -4.97 -15.92 -16.98
CA LEU A 14 -5.70 -14.89 -16.25
C LEU A 14 -6.42 -13.92 -17.18
N LEU A 15 -5.71 -13.41 -18.20
CA LEU A 15 -6.26 -12.47 -19.19
C LEU A 15 -7.40 -13.09 -20.02
N ALA A 16 -7.44 -14.41 -20.16
CA ALA A 16 -8.53 -15.11 -20.84
C ALA A 16 -9.80 -15.28 -19.99
N ARG A 17 -9.77 -15.02 -18.68
CA ARG A 17 -10.94 -15.20 -17.80
C ARG A 17 -11.74 -13.91 -17.64
N PRO A 18 -13.02 -13.86 -18.07
CA PRO A 18 -13.81 -12.62 -18.05
C PRO A 18 -14.09 -12.12 -16.63
N LEU A 19 -14.23 -13.02 -15.66
CA LEU A 19 -14.39 -12.66 -14.24
C LEU A 19 -13.17 -11.90 -13.71
N TRP A 20 -11.97 -12.31 -14.13
CA TRP A 20 -10.74 -11.63 -13.71
C TRP A 20 -10.63 -10.24 -14.34
N LEU A 21 -10.96 -10.13 -15.64
CA LEU A 21 -11.01 -8.83 -16.32
C LEU A 21 -12.06 -7.90 -15.70
N ALA A 22 -13.22 -8.43 -15.32
CA ALA A 22 -14.26 -7.66 -14.64
C ALA A 22 -13.78 -7.17 -13.26
N GLY A 23 -13.11 -8.03 -12.47
CA GLY A 23 -12.51 -7.65 -11.20
C GLY A 23 -11.45 -6.56 -11.37
N LEU A 24 -10.54 -6.73 -12.34
CA LEU A 24 -9.52 -5.75 -12.67
C LEU A 24 -10.13 -4.41 -13.12
N ALA A 25 -11.16 -4.45 -13.99
CA ALA A 25 -11.84 -3.25 -14.47
C ALA A 25 -12.59 -2.53 -13.34
N LEU A 26 -13.20 -3.27 -12.41
CA LEU A 26 -13.85 -2.69 -11.24
C LEU A 26 -12.83 -2.03 -10.30
N GLU A 27 -11.71 -2.69 -10.05
CA GLU A 27 -10.63 -2.20 -9.18
C GLU A 27 -9.95 -0.95 -9.77
N LEU A 28 -9.53 -1.02 -11.04
CA LEU A 28 -8.85 0.08 -11.72
C LEU A 28 -9.79 1.21 -12.12
N GLY A 29 -11.03 0.91 -12.49
CA GLY A 29 -12.03 1.91 -12.89
C GLY A 29 -12.71 2.51 -11.67
N ALA A 30 -13.71 1.80 -11.14
CA ALA A 30 -14.52 2.31 -10.03
C ALA A 30 -13.67 2.55 -8.77
N GLY A 31 -12.80 1.60 -8.41
CA GLY A 31 -11.94 1.71 -7.24
C GLY A 31 -11.04 2.95 -7.27
N THR A 32 -10.34 3.20 -8.38
CA THR A 32 -9.51 4.40 -8.53
C THR A 32 -10.32 5.69 -8.45
N VAL A 33 -11.50 5.75 -9.08
CA VAL A 33 -12.36 6.94 -9.03
C VAL A 33 -12.78 7.24 -7.59
N PHE A 34 -13.29 6.23 -6.87
CA PHE A 34 -13.68 6.41 -5.47
C PHE A 34 -12.48 6.72 -4.56
N PHE A 35 -11.32 6.13 -4.84
CA PHE A 35 -10.09 6.42 -4.10
C PHE A 35 -9.62 7.86 -4.30
N LEU A 36 -9.61 8.37 -5.53
CA LEU A 36 -9.27 9.77 -5.81
C LEU A 36 -10.27 10.73 -5.16
N LEU A 37 -11.57 10.43 -5.24
CA LEU A 37 -12.61 11.22 -4.55
C LEU A 37 -12.41 11.21 -3.04
N ALA A 38 -12.10 10.05 -2.45
CA ALA A 38 -11.82 9.94 -1.03
C ALA A 38 -10.56 10.73 -0.64
N GLN A 39 -9.50 10.70 -1.46
CA GLN A 39 -8.30 11.51 -1.21
C GLN A 39 -8.59 13.01 -1.25
N VAL A 40 -9.39 13.47 -2.21
CA VAL A 40 -9.76 14.89 -2.32
C VAL A 40 -10.62 15.33 -1.13
N ARG A 41 -11.51 14.47 -0.63
CA ARG A 41 -12.46 14.83 0.44
C ARG A 41 -11.93 14.60 1.86
N LEU A 42 -11.15 13.55 2.07
CA LEU A 42 -10.68 13.11 3.38
C LEU A 42 -9.18 13.34 3.58
N GLY A 43 -8.44 13.60 2.49
CA GLY A 43 -7.00 13.70 2.50
C GLY A 43 -6.31 12.32 2.48
N PRO A 44 -5.04 12.26 2.04
CA PRO A 44 -4.29 11.00 1.89
C PRO A 44 -4.02 10.28 3.23
N ALA A 45 -4.17 10.97 4.37
CA ALA A 45 -3.90 10.41 5.69
C ALA A 45 -5.03 9.51 6.21
N LEU A 46 -6.30 9.80 5.87
CA LEU A 46 -7.46 9.06 6.37
C LEU A 46 -7.84 7.88 5.47
N VAL A 47 -7.52 7.96 4.18
CA VAL A 47 -7.89 6.93 3.20
C VAL A 47 -7.31 5.55 3.52
N PRO A 48 -6.04 5.39 3.91
CA PRO A 48 -5.49 4.08 4.28
C PRO A 48 -6.24 3.43 5.44
N GLY A 49 -6.67 4.23 6.43
CA GLY A 49 -7.47 3.73 7.55
C GLY A 49 -8.86 3.26 7.14
N LEU A 50 -9.48 3.96 6.19
CA LEU A 50 -10.75 3.53 5.60
C LEU A 50 -10.59 2.27 4.74
N MET A 51 -9.50 2.16 3.98
CA MET A 51 -9.17 0.96 3.21
C MET A 51 -8.93 -0.27 4.09
N ALA A 52 -8.46 -0.08 5.34
CA ALA A 52 -8.29 -1.17 6.30
C ALA A 52 -9.63 -1.87 6.64
N THR A 53 -10.78 -1.20 6.46
CA THR A 53 -12.10 -1.87 6.59
C THR A 53 -12.28 -2.98 5.55
N GLY A 54 -11.64 -2.86 4.38
CA GLY A 54 -11.60 -3.92 3.37
C GLY A 54 -10.92 -5.21 3.87
N LEU A 55 -10.06 -5.13 4.89
CA LEU A 55 -9.47 -6.32 5.53
C LEU A 55 -10.53 -7.15 6.26
N ILE A 56 -11.57 -6.50 6.81
CA ILE A 56 -12.72 -7.19 7.43
C ILE A 56 -13.48 -7.95 6.34
N THR A 57 -13.76 -7.29 5.22
CA THR A 57 -14.43 -7.90 4.07
C THR A 57 -13.62 -9.08 3.52
N LEU A 58 -12.30 -8.96 3.43
CA LEU A 58 -11.42 -10.05 3.00
C LEU A 58 -11.41 -11.22 3.99
N ALA A 59 -11.35 -10.95 5.30
CA ALA A 59 -11.38 -11.99 6.31
C ALA A 59 -12.69 -12.79 6.25
N VAL A 60 -13.84 -12.10 6.23
CA VAL A 60 -15.16 -12.72 6.12
C VAL A 60 -15.32 -13.43 4.77
N GLY A 61 -14.91 -12.79 3.68
CA GLY A 61 -14.97 -13.34 2.33
C GLY A 61 -14.11 -14.61 2.17
N SER A 62 -12.92 -14.63 2.77
CA SER A 62 -12.05 -15.82 2.76
C SER A 62 -12.67 -16.99 3.51
N ALA A 63 -13.32 -16.74 4.66
CA ALA A 63 -14.04 -17.77 5.40
C ALA A 63 -15.21 -18.35 4.62
N TRP A 64 -15.87 -17.53 3.80
CA TRP A 64 -17.01 -17.97 3.00
C TRP A 64 -16.62 -18.66 1.69
N ILE A 65 -15.62 -18.14 0.97
CA ILE A 65 -15.22 -18.61 -0.36
C ILE A 65 -14.22 -19.76 -0.28
N VAL A 66 -13.23 -19.66 0.62
CA VAL A 66 -12.13 -20.62 0.77
C VAL A 66 -12.42 -21.63 1.89
N HIS A 67 -13.48 -21.41 2.68
CA HIS A 67 -13.85 -22.22 3.84
C HIS A 67 -12.76 -22.30 4.92
N GLU A 68 -11.85 -21.32 4.95
CA GLU A 68 -10.85 -21.16 6.01
C GLU A 68 -11.39 -20.25 7.10
N ALA A 69 -11.82 -20.82 8.23
CA ALA A 69 -12.27 -20.03 9.37
C ALA A 69 -11.09 -19.26 10.01
N PRO A 70 -11.21 -17.94 10.22
CA PRO A 70 -10.14 -17.17 10.84
C PRO A 70 -10.01 -17.59 12.30
N GLY A 71 -8.79 -17.91 12.70
CA GLY A 71 -8.53 -18.28 14.07
C GLY A 71 -8.53 -17.05 15.00
N PHE A 72 -8.67 -17.28 16.31
CA PHE A 72 -8.73 -16.19 17.30
C PHE A 72 -7.58 -15.17 17.21
N GLY A 73 -6.35 -15.63 16.92
CA GLY A 73 -5.20 -14.74 16.74
C GLY A 73 -5.28 -13.85 15.50
N GLU A 74 -5.90 -14.34 14.41
CA GLU A 74 -6.11 -13.56 13.18
C GLU A 74 -7.21 -12.50 13.42
N LEU A 75 -8.29 -12.86 14.11
CA LEU A 75 -9.33 -11.91 14.52
C LEU A 75 -8.77 -10.81 15.44
N LEU A 76 -7.95 -11.18 16.42
CA LEU A 76 -7.29 -10.21 17.29
C LEU A 76 -6.35 -9.30 16.48
N GLY A 77 -5.58 -9.88 15.54
CA GLY A 77 -4.73 -9.12 14.62
C GLY A 77 -5.53 -8.12 13.78
N ILE A 78 -6.63 -8.55 13.17
CA ILE A 78 -7.52 -7.66 12.40
C ILE A 78 -8.08 -6.55 13.30
N GLY A 79 -8.51 -6.88 14.51
CA GLY A 79 -8.97 -5.90 15.50
C GLY A 79 -7.91 -4.85 15.84
N LEU A 80 -6.66 -5.27 16.04
CA LEU A 80 -5.53 -4.37 16.29
C LEU A 80 -5.20 -3.49 15.07
N LEU A 81 -5.33 -4.02 13.84
CA LEU A 81 -5.18 -3.23 12.61
C LEU A 81 -6.25 -2.13 12.49
N ILE A 82 -7.50 -2.47 12.76
CA ILE A 82 -8.60 -1.49 12.76
C ILE A 82 -8.37 -0.42 13.83
N ALA A 83 -8.02 -0.84 15.07
CA ALA A 83 -7.72 0.09 16.15
C ALA A 83 -6.56 1.02 15.78
N SER A 84 -5.51 0.50 15.16
CA SER A 84 -4.42 1.31 14.64
C SER A 84 -4.88 2.32 13.60
N ALA A 85 -5.65 1.89 12.60
CA ALA A 85 -6.19 2.77 11.56
C ALA A 85 -6.98 3.94 12.16
N VAL A 86 -7.78 3.68 13.21
CA VAL A 86 -8.51 4.71 13.95
C VAL A 86 -7.55 5.67 14.69
N LEU A 87 -6.51 5.17 15.35
CA LEU A 87 -5.51 6.00 16.02
C LEU A 87 -4.70 6.86 15.04
N LEU A 88 -4.29 6.28 13.91
CA LEU A 88 -3.61 6.99 12.84
C LEU A 88 -4.51 8.07 12.24
N GLY A 89 -5.79 7.79 12.00
CA GLY A 89 -6.74 8.80 11.56
C GLY A 89 -6.96 9.89 12.61
N GLY A 90 -7.05 9.50 13.88
CA GLY A 90 -7.16 10.39 15.03
C GLY A 90 -5.94 11.28 15.26
N SER A 91 -4.76 10.89 14.74
CA SER A 91 -3.53 11.70 14.82
C SER A 91 -3.63 13.00 14.00
N ARG A 92 -4.59 13.10 13.06
CA ARG A 92 -4.80 14.28 12.20
C ARG A 92 -3.54 14.75 11.46
N LEU A 93 -2.61 13.84 11.17
CA LEU A 93 -1.43 14.10 10.33
C LEU A 93 -1.83 14.21 8.85
N ALA A 94 -2.73 15.15 8.55
CA ALA A 94 -3.28 15.40 7.22
C ALA A 94 -2.39 16.38 6.44
N ILE A 95 -2.11 16.05 5.19
CA ILE A 95 -1.35 16.89 4.27
C ILE A 95 -2.36 17.62 3.38
N ASP A 96 -2.39 18.95 3.45
CA ASP A 96 -3.15 19.75 2.50
C ASP A 96 -2.32 19.94 1.22
N LEU A 97 -2.67 19.18 0.19
CA LEU A 97 -1.99 19.18 -1.10
C LEU A 97 -2.37 20.39 -1.96
N ALA A 98 -3.49 21.07 -1.67
CA ALA A 98 -3.95 22.20 -2.48
C ALA A 98 -3.14 23.47 -2.21
N SER A 99 -2.64 23.63 -0.99
CA SER A 99 -1.81 24.77 -0.57
C SER A 99 -0.30 24.52 -0.71
N PHE A 100 0.12 23.28 -0.90
CA PHE A 100 1.53 22.91 -0.96
C PHE A 100 2.12 23.08 -2.36
N ASP A 101 3.29 23.70 -2.47
CA ASP A 101 4.00 23.80 -3.75
C ASP A 101 4.75 22.51 -4.08
N ILE A 102 4.09 21.64 -4.85
CA ILE A 102 4.64 20.35 -5.28
C ILE A 102 5.85 20.47 -6.22
N LEU A 103 6.12 21.67 -6.76
CA LEU A 103 7.25 21.94 -7.64
C LEU A 103 8.42 22.63 -6.92
N ASP A 104 8.31 22.86 -5.61
CA ASP A 104 9.41 23.38 -4.81
C ASP A 104 10.64 22.45 -4.90
N ARG A 105 11.81 23.03 -5.17
CA ARG A 105 13.06 22.26 -5.31
C ARG A 105 13.39 21.46 -4.05
N GLY A 106 13.12 22.05 -2.87
CA GLY A 106 13.34 21.40 -1.60
C GLY A 106 12.44 20.19 -1.42
N PHE A 107 11.15 20.32 -1.74
CA PHE A 107 10.21 19.21 -1.75
C PHE A 107 10.62 18.12 -2.75
N LEU A 108 10.93 18.48 -4.00
CA LEU A 108 11.34 17.53 -5.04
C LEU A 108 12.58 16.71 -4.63
N ALA A 109 13.59 17.36 -4.02
CA ALA A 109 14.77 16.66 -3.52
C ALA A 109 14.43 15.64 -2.42
N ARG A 110 13.54 16.00 -1.48
CA ARG A 110 13.09 15.08 -0.41
C ARG A 110 12.21 13.95 -0.96
N ALA A 111 11.33 14.26 -1.91
CA ALA A 111 10.49 13.28 -2.60
C ALA A 111 11.34 12.27 -3.39
N ALA A 112 12.38 12.73 -4.07
CA ALA A 112 13.34 11.88 -4.76
C ALA A 112 14.13 11.00 -3.79
N ALA A 113 14.65 11.56 -2.69
CA ALA A 113 15.36 10.81 -1.66
C ALA A 113 14.49 9.73 -1.01
N PHE A 114 13.24 10.07 -0.67
CA PHE A 114 12.27 9.11 -0.15
C PHE A 114 11.98 7.99 -1.16
N SER A 115 11.71 8.35 -2.42
CA SER A 115 11.43 7.38 -3.48
C SER A 115 12.60 6.44 -3.74
N ALA A 116 13.83 6.98 -3.74
CA ALA A 116 15.05 6.20 -3.86
C ALA A 116 15.23 5.24 -2.69
N ALA A 117 15.03 5.70 -1.45
CA ALA A 117 15.14 4.86 -0.25
C ALA A 117 14.14 3.70 -0.26
N VAL A 118 12.88 3.96 -0.60
CA VAL A 118 11.84 2.91 -0.70
C VAL A 118 12.16 1.94 -1.83
N THR A 119 12.64 2.44 -2.98
CA THR A 119 13.05 1.60 -4.11
C THR A 119 14.23 0.70 -3.74
N VAL A 120 15.27 1.23 -3.09
CA VAL A 120 16.43 0.47 -2.59
C VAL A 120 15.97 -0.60 -1.60
N LEU A 121 15.07 -0.27 -0.67
CA LEU A 121 14.52 -1.24 0.26
C LEU A 121 13.75 -2.35 -0.47
N CYS A 122 12.96 -2.00 -1.49
CA CYS A 122 12.24 -2.97 -2.31
C CYS A 122 13.20 -3.92 -3.05
N PHE A 123 14.30 -3.40 -3.62
CA PHE A 123 15.34 -4.22 -4.23
C PHE A 123 16.06 -5.09 -3.20
N ALA A 124 16.41 -4.55 -2.03
CA ALA A 124 17.07 -5.30 -0.97
C ALA A 124 16.22 -6.48 -0.49
N LEU A 125 14.90 -6.31 -0.35
CA LEU A 125 13.98 -7.40 -0.03
C LEU A 125 13.94 -8.48 -1.12
N ARG A 126 13.93 -8.07 -2.40
CA ARG A 126 13.96 -9.01 -3.53
C ARG A 126 15.26 -9.81 -3.58
N LEU A 127 16.40 -9.18 -3.34
CA LEU A 127 17.71 -9.85 -3.31
C LEU A 127 17.85 -10.83 -2.13
N ARG A 128 17.12 -10.57 -1.03
CA ARG A 128 17.09 -11.43 0.15
C ARG A 128 16.00 -12.51 0.10
N ALA A 129 15.28 -12.65 -1.02
CA ALA A 129 14.25 -13.67 -1.18
C ALA A 129 14.87 -15.08 -1.28
N GLY A 130 15.22 -15.66 -0.13
CA GLY A 130 15.65 -17.05 0.03
C GLY A 130 14.48 -18.04 0.03
N ALA A 131 14.49 -19.03 0.92
CA ALA A 131 13.45 -20.08 1.00
C ALA A 131 12.05 -19.54 1.36
N ARG A 132 11.94 -18.47 2.14
CA ARG A 132 10.66 -17.84 2.51
C ARG A 132 10.27 -16.74 1.51
N ARG A 133 9.90 -17.12 0.27
CA ARG A 133 9.62 -16.15 -0.81
C ARG A 133 8.37 -15.28 -0.58
N GLY A 134 7.40 -15.74 0.22
CA GLY A 134 6.11 -15.06 0.43
C GLY A 134 6.22 -13.73 1.17
N VAL A 135 6.92 -13.71 2.31
CA VAL A 135 7.04 -12.52 3.17
C VAL A 135 7.76 -11.35 2.45
N PRO A 136 8.94 -11.54 1.83
CA PRO A 136 9.61 -10.48 1.08
C PRO A 136 8.79 -10.00 -0.14
N ALA A 137 8.04 -10.89 -0.79
CA ALA A 137 7.17 -10.51 -1.90
C ALA A 137 5.99 -9.65 -1.44
N ALA A 138 5.33 -10.01 -0.34
CA ALA A 138 4.24 -9.24 0.27
C ALA A 138 4.73 -7.86 0.75
N LEU A 139 5.85 -7.80 1.47
CA LEU A 139 6.45 -6.54 1.93
C LEU A 139 6.92 -5.68 0.75
N GLY A 140 7.57 -6.28 -0.25
CA GLY A 140 8.00 -5.59 -1.46
C GLY A 140 6.82 -5.00 -2.24
N SER A 141 5.72 -5.75 -2.35
CA SER A 141 4.46 -5.23 -2.89
C SER A 141 3.96 -4.03 -2.07
N GLY A 142 3.93 -4.15 -0.73
CA GLY A 142 3.55 -3.05 0.16
C GLY A 142 4.39 -1.79 -0.04
N LEU A 143 5.70 -1.91 -0.23
CA LEU A 143 6.59 -0.78 -0.52
C LEU A 143 6.32 -0.13 -1.89
N LEU A 144 5.94 -0.91 -2.90
CA LEU A 144 5.50 -0.35 -4.18
C LEU A 144 4.20 0.44 -4.02
N TYR A 145 3.26 -0.05 -3.21
CA TYR A 145 2.05 0.71 -2.87
C TYR A 145 2.35 1.95 -2.02
N VAL A 146 3.40 1.95 -1.20
CA VAL A 146 3.88 3.18 -0.54
C VAL A 146 4.31 4.22 -1.56
N LEU A 147 5.07 3.83 -2.58
CA LEU A 147 5.44 4.75 -3.67
C LEU A 147 4.22 5.24 -4.42
N SER A 148 3.30 4.33 -4.78
CA SER A 148 2.04 4.67 -5.43
C SER A 148 1.29 5.73 -4.62
N ASN A 149 0.95 5.43 -3.37
CA ASN A 149 0.19 6.31 -2.48
C ASN A 149 0.87 7.65 -2.25
N PHE A 150 2.20 7.67 -2.13
CA PHE A 150 2.96 8.91 -2.01
C PHE A 150 2.81 9.78 -3.27
N TRP A 151 3.00 9.19 -4.46
CA TRP A 151 2.98 9.93 -5.72
C TRP A 151 1.58 10.35 -6.18
N VAL A 152 0.50 9.77 -5.63
CA VAL A 152 -0.87 10.24 -5.90
C VAL A 152 -1.04 11.71 -5.52
N GLY A 153 -0.44 12.15 -4.41
CA GLY A 153 -0.56 13.53 -3.95
C GLY A 153 0.02 14.54 -4.95
N PRO A 154 1.33 14.48 -5.28
CA PRO A 154 1.95 15.31 -6.32
C PRO A 154 1.28 15.19 -7.68
N PHE A 155 0.86 13.98 -8.08
CA PHE A 155 0.12 13.79 -9.33
C PHE A 155 -1.20 14.55 -9.32
N THR A 156 -1.98 14.45 -8.25
CA THR A 156 -3.25 15.18 -8.09
C THR A 156 -3.02 16.69 -8.12
N GLY A 157 -1.98 17.18 -7.44
CA GLY A 157 -1.62 18.60 -7.49
C GLY A 157 -1.26 19.07 -8.92
N ALA A 158 -0.55 18.25 -9.70
CA ALA A 158 -0.23 18.56 -11.10
C ALA A 158 -1.50 18.57 -11.97
N VAL A 159 -2.39 17.60 -11.80
CA VAL A 159 -3.69 17.54 -12.50
C VAL A 159 -4.52 18.80 -12.21
N LEU A 160 -4.61 19.21 -10.94
CA LEU A 160 -5.35 20.42 -10.55
C LEU A 160 -4.78 21.69 -11.19
N ARG A 161 -3.45 21.81 -11.28
CA ARG A 161 -2.78 22.94 -11.96
C ARG A 161 -3.06 22.94 -13.46
N LEU A 162 -3.03 21.78 -14.12
CA LEU A 162 -3.40 21.65 -15.53
C LEU A 162 -4.84 22.10 -15.79
N PHE A 163 -5.79 21.70 -14.94
CA PHE A 163 -7.19 22.13 -15.03
C PHE A 163 -7.39 23.63 -14.78
N ARG A 164 -6.49 24.28 -14.03
CA ARG A 164 -6.47 25.74 -13.84
C ARG A 164 -5.80 26.50 -15.00
N GLY A 165 -5.29 25.80 -16.01
CA GLY A 165 -4.62 26.40 -17.16
C GLY A 165 -3.13 26.69 -16.96
N GLU A 166 -2.50 26.18 -15.89
CA GLU A 166 -1.06 26.32 -15.65
C GLU A 166 -0.28 25.32 -16.53
N LEU A 167 -0.05 25.67 -17.79
CA LEU A 167 0.54 24.79 -18.81
C LEU A 167 2.08 24.78 -18.84
N GLY A 168 2.73 25.01 -17.70
CA GLY A 168 4.20 25.04 -17.62
C GLY A 168 4.85 23.67 -17.85
N LEU A 169 6.04 23.66 -18.48
CA LEU A 169 6.84 22.43 -18.66
C LEU A 169 7.04 21.62 -17.36
N PRO A 170 7.30 22.24 -16.19
CA PRO A 170 7.43 21.50 -14.93
C PRO A 170 6.15 20.78 -14.51
N VAL A 171 4.98 21.35 -14.80
CA VAL A 171 3.66 20.75 -14.48
C VAL A 171 3.43 19.54 -15.36
N TRP A 172 3.69 19.65 -16.67
CA TRP A 172 3.61 18.53 -17.60
C TRP A 172 4.60 17.41 -17.26
N GLY A 173 5.84 17.77 -16.89
CA GLY A 173 6.84 16.81 -16.43
C GLY A 173 6.38 16.05 -15.19
N MET A 174 5.83 16.74 -14.19
CA MET A 174 5.28 16.13 -12.99
C MET A 174 4.08 15.23 -13.30
N PHE A 175 3.18 15.66 -14.17
CA PHE A 175 2.02 14.87 -14.59
C PHE A 175 2.43 13.58 -15.29
N ALA A 176 3.33 13.66 -16.27
CA ALA A 176 3.81 12.48 -17.02
C ALA A 176 4.57 11.52 -16.10
N PHE A 177 5.48 12.04 -15.27
CA PHE A 177 6.24 11.24 -14.31
C PHE A 177 5.33 10.57 -13.28
N GLY A 178 4.43 11.32 -12.66
CA GLY A 178 3.45 10.81 -11.71
C GLY A 178 2.58 9.71 -12.32
N SER A 179 2.09 9.91 -13.54
CA SER A 179 1.30 8.90 -14.27
C SER A 179 2.09 7.60 -14.45
N ALA A 180 3.34 7.68 -14.93
CA ALA A 180 4.19 6.52 -15.13
C ALA A 180 4.46 5.78 -13.82
N VAL A 181 4.81 6.51 -12.75
CA VAL A 181 5.08 5.93 -11.43
C VAL A 181 3.83 5.23 -10.89
N LEU A 182 2.66 5.86 -10.95
CA LEU A 182 1.40 5.27 -10.48
C LEU A 182 1.07 3.98 -11.23
N VAL A 183 1.15 3.98 -12.56
CA VAL A 183 0.86 2.77 -13.36
C VAL A 183 1.85 1.66 -13.03
N LEU A 184 3.16 1.95 -13.04
CA LEU A 184 4.19 0.94 -12.82
C LEU A 184 4.15 0.37 -11.40
N THR A 185 4.03 1.23 -10.38
CA THR A 185 4.01 0.79 -8.98
C THR A 185 2.77 -0.03 -8.65
N ASN A 186 1.60 0.33 -9.17
CA ASN A 186 0.40 -0.50 -8.99
C ASN A 186 0.52 -1.83 -9.73
N LEU A 187 0.96 -1.84 -10.99
CA LEU A 187 1.12 -3.08 -11.77
C LEU A 187 2.11 -4.05 -11.09
N PHE A 188 3.29 -3.56 -10.72
CA PHE A 188 4.29 -4.38 -10.02
C PHE A 188 3.86 -4.72 -8.58
N GLY A 189 3.09 -3.85 -7.92
CA GLY A 189 2.50 -4.10 -6.61
C GLY A 189 1.53 -5.28 -6.66
N ILE A 190 0.59 -5.28 -7.60
CA ILE A 190 -0.35 -6.39 -7.84
C ILE A 190 0.42 -7.67 -8.16
N ALA A 191 1.38 -7.61 -9.09
CA ALA A 191 2.18 -8.78 -9.47
C ALA A 191 2.95 -9.36 -8.27
N GLY A 192 3.55 -8.51 -7.43
CA GLY A 192 4.25 -8.93 -6.21
C GLY A 192 3.33 -9.57 -5.18
N LEU A 193 2.11 -9.05 -5.00
CA LEU A 193 1.13 -9.66 -4.09
C LEU A 193 0.63 -11.00 -4.62
N GLN A 194 0.38 -11.11 -5.93
CA GLN A 194 0.01 -12.38 -6.56
C GLN A 194 1.12 -13.43 -6.42
N GLN A 195 2.39 -13.02 -6.54
CA GLN A 195 3.53 -13.89 -6.25
C GLN A 195 3.54 -14.33 -4.79
N ALA A 196 3.22 -13.44 -3.84
CA ALA A 196 3.11 -13.80 -2.43
C ALA A 196 2.01 -14.84 -2.20
N PHE A 197 0.82 -14.69 -2.80
CA PHE A 197 -0.28 -15.65 -2.68
C PHE A 197 0.02 -17.04 -3.23
N ARG A 198 1.03 -17.19 -4.10
CA ARG A 198 1.45 -18.51 -4.60
C ARG A 198 2.19 -19.35 -3.55
N VAL A 199 2.76 -18.69 -2.53
CA VAL A 199 3.68 -19.30 -1.56
C VAL A 199 3.36 -18.91 -0.12
N SER A 200 2.22 -18.26 0.11
CA SER A 200 1.74 -17.87 1.44
C SER A 200 0.22 -17.68 1.43
N ARG A 201 -0.41 -17.88 2.58
CA ARG A 201 -1.86 -17.70 2.74
C ARG A 201 -2.22 -16.23 2.61
N ALA A 202 -3.37 -15.94 1.99
CA ALA A 202 -3.86 -14.56 1.82
C ALA A 202 -4.03 -13.84 3.16
N ALA A 203 -4.47 -14.57 4.20
CA ALA A 203 -4.61 -14.08 5.56
C ALA A 203 -3.30 -13.56 6.19
N VAL A 204 -2.13 -13.99 5.68
CA VAL A 204 -0.80 -13.54 6.13
C VAL A 204 -0.22 -12.50 5.19
N ALA A 205 -0.30 -12.74 3.87
CA ALA A 205 0.29 -11.86 2.86
C ALA A 205 -0.36 -10.46 2.81
N VAL A 206 -1.68 -10.35 2.94
CA VAL A 206 -2.37 -9.06 2.87
C VAL A 206 -2.01 -8.17 4.07
N PRO A 207 -2.07 -8.64 5.33
CA PRO A 207 -1.62 -7.83 6.47
C PRO A 207 -0.17 -7.41 6.36
N LEU A 208 0.73 -8.30 5.93
CA LEU A 208 2.13 -7.96 5.68
C LEU A 208 2.32 -6.89 4.62
N GLN A 209 1.57 -6.95 3.52
CA GLN A 209 1.57 -5.91 2.49
C GLN A 209 1.06 -4.57 3.05
N SER A 210 0.12 -4.60 3.98
CA SER A 210 -0.45 -3.38 4.59
C SER A 210 0.48 -2.68 5.58
N LEU A 211 1.51 -3.38 6.09
CA LEU A 211 2.47 -2.83 7.06
C LEU A 211 3.14 -1.54 6.55
N PRO A 212 3.84 -1.55 5.39
CA PRO A 212 4.50 -0.34 4.92
C PRO A 212 3.50 0.75 4.55
N THR A 213 2.36 0.39 3.97
CA THR A 213 1.36 1.36 3.48
C THR A 213 0.66 2.11 4.60
N GLN A 214 0.52 1.50 5.78
CA GLN A 214 -0.06 2.17 6.96
C GLN A 214 0.96 3.02 7.73
N LEU A 215 2.24 2.64 7.73
CA LEU A 215 3.29 3.41 8.41
C LEU A 215 3.77 4.61 7.58
N ALA A 216 3.78 4.48 6.25
CA ALA A 216 4.35 5.47 5.36
C ALA A 216 3.72 6.87 5.46
N PRO A 217 2.39 7.07 5.58
CA PRO A 217 1.80 8.41 5.63
C PRO A 217 2.40 9.30 6.73
N GLY A 218 2.58 8.75 7.94
CA GLY A 218 3.20 9.52 9.03
C GLY A 218 4.68 9.79 8.82
N LEU A 219 5.42 8.85 8.22
CA LEU A 219 6.82 9.07 7.84
C LEU A 219 6.94 10.13 6.75
N VAL A 220 6.08 10.08 5.74
CA VAL A 220 6.01 11.07 4.64
C VAL A 220 5.68 12.46 5.20
N TYR A 221 4.70 12.55 6.10
CA TYR A 221 4.32 13.80 6.75
C TYR A 221 5.51 14.47 7.45
N LEU A 222 6.25 13.71 8.26
CA LEU A 222 7.35 14.24 9.07
C LEU A 222 8.64 14.45 8.26
N LEU A 223 8.99 13.52 7.37
CA LEU A 223 10.28 13.51 6.68
C LEU A 223 10.25 14.25 5.34
N VAL A 224 9.20 14.04 4.55
CA VAL A 224 9.11 14.57 3.18
C VAL A 224 8.43 15.93 3.18
N PHE A 225 7.27 16.06 3.82
CA PHE A 225 6.57 17.34 3.90
C PHE A 225 7.12 18.26 5.01
N ARG A 226 7.88 17.71 5.97
CA ARG A 226 8.47 18.46 7.10
C ARG A 226 7.43 19.28 7.87
N LEU A 227 6.24 18.71 8.03
CA LEU A 227 5.15 19.38 8.74
C LEU A 227 5.28 19.15 10.24
N SER A 228 4.92 20.17 11.02
CA SER A 228 4.83 20.08 12.47
C SER A 228 3.54 19.38 12.87
N PRO A 229 3.58 18.40 13.79
CA PRO A 229 2.37 17.73 14.26
C PRO A 229 1.40 18.74 14.90
N PRO A 230 0.09 18.59 14.70
CA PRO A 230 -0.89 19.57 15.17
C PRO A 230 -0.98 19.64 16.70
N SER A 231 -0.59 18.58 17.40
CA SER A 231 -0.47 18.55 18.86
C SER A 231 0.54 17.51 19.33
N ARG A 232 1.04 17.63 20.57
CA ARG A 232 1.87 16.58 21.20
C ARG A 232 1.16 15.22 21.26
N GLY A 233 -0.17 15.23 21.45
CA GLY A 233 -1.00 14.02 21.45
C GLY A 233 -1.02 13.31 20.09
N SER A 234 -0.83 14.04 18.99
CA SER A 234 -0.82 13.49 17.62
C SER A 234 0.33 12.52 17.41
N LEU A 235 1.52 12.83 17.96
CA LEU A 235 2.68 11.93 17.91
C LEU A 235 2.46 10.67 18.73
N TRP A 236 1.82 10.79 19.90
CA TRP A 236 1.50 9.63 20.73
C TRP A 236 0.49 8.71 20.06
N LEU A 237 -0.56 9.27 19.46
CA LEU A 237 -1.54 8.50 18.68
C LEU A 237 -0.88 7.80 17.48
N PHE A 238 0.00 8.50 16.77
CA PHE A 238 0.77 7.92 15.68
C PHE A 238 1.67 6.76 16.15
N ALA A 239 2.46 6.98 17.20
CA ALA A 239 3.37 5.97 17.75
C ALA A 239 2.61 4.74 18.28
N LEU A 240 1.48 4.96 18.97
CA LEU A 240 0.63 3.89 19.46
C LEU A 240 0.02 3.10 18.29
N GLY A 241 -0.53 3.78 17.28
CA GLY A 241 -1.04 3.14 16.06
C GLY A 241 0.03 2.31 15.35
N ALA A 242 1.20 2.90 15.13
CA ALA A 242 2.35 2.19 14.56
C ALA A 242 2.72 0.95 15.38
N GLY A 243 2.72 1.05 16.71
CA GLY A 243 2.93 -0.08 17.61
C GLY A 243 1.88 -1.18 17.46
N LEU A 244 0.59 -0.82 17.35
CA LEU A 244 -0.49 -1.78 17.15
C LEU A 244 -0.42 -2.48 15.78
N ILE A 245 0.00 -1.77 14.72
CA ILE A 245 0.26 -2.35 13.39
C ILE A 245 1.34 -3.43 13.45
N LEU A 246 2.44 -3.13 14.14
CA LEU A 246 3.54 -4.09 14.32
C LEU A 246 3.10 -5.29 15.16
N ALA A 247 2.40 -5.04 16.27
CA ALA A 247 1.86 -6.09 17.14
C ALA A 247 0.88 -7.01 16.39
N SER A 248 -0.04 -6.42 15.62
CA SER A 248 -0.98 -7.18 14.80
C SER A 248 -0.25 -8.08 13.80
N SER A 249 0.71 -7.52 13.07
CA SER A 249 1.41 -8.26 12.03
C SER A 249 2.24 -9.40 12.62
N PHE A 250 2.79 -9.22 13.81
CA PHE A 250 3.46 -10.27 14.55
C PHE A 250 2.52 -11.40 14.99
N LEU A 251 1.30 -11.06 15.44
CA LEU A 251 0.29 -12.06 15.81
C LEU A 251 -0.19 -12.87 14.62
N ILE A 252 -0.37 -12.22 13.47
CA ILE A 252 -0.83 -12.87 12.23
C ILE A 252 0.27 -13.77 11.65
N THR A 253 1.54 -13.33 11.66
CA THR A 253 2.67 -14.09 11.10
C THR A 253 3.11 -15.27 11.95
N ARG A 254 2.92 -15.23 13.27
CA ARG A 254 3.29 -16.34 14.18
C ARG A 254 2.50 -17.63 13.99
N ARG A 255 1.41 -17.60 13.22
CA ARG A 255 0.52 -18.75 12.97
C ARG A 255 0.74 -19.42 11.62
N GLU A 256 1.76 -19.04 10.85
CA GLU A 256 2.24 -19.94 9.80
C GLU A 256 2.60 -21.28 10.49
N PRO A 257 1.91 -22.38 10.17
CA PRO A 257 2.36 -23.67 10.66
C PRO A 257 3.76 -23.90 10.09
N ASP A 258 4.68 -24.40 10.91
CA ASP A 258 6.00 -24.90 10.51
C ASP A 258 5.94 -26.09 9.49
N GLY A 259 4.82 -26.27 8.78
CA GLY A 259 4.50 -27.42 7.93
C GLY A 259 4.99 -27.35 6.49
N GLU A 260 5.68 -26.29 6.06
CA GLU A 260 6.22 -26.17 4.69
C GLU A 260 7.76 -26.17 4.66
N GLN A 261 8.38 -26.89 5.61
CA GLN A 261 9.79 -27.32 5.50
C GLN A 261 9.96 -28.72 4.88
N THR A 262 8.88 -29.39 4.49
CA THR A 262 8.96 -30.70 3.80
C THR A 262 7.86 -30.87 2.76
N ALA A 263 8.10 -30.38 1.53
CA ALA A 263 7.65 -30.98 0.27
C ALA A 263 8.30 -30.29 -0.95
#